data_AF-A0A434TEI1-F1
#
_entry.id   AF-A0A434TEI1-F1
#
_cell.length_a   1.000
_cell.length_b   1.000
_cell.length_c   1.000
_cell.angle_alpha   90.00
_cell.angle_beta   90.00
_cell.angle_gamma   90.00
#
_symmetry.space_group_name_H-M   'P 1'
#
loop_
_entity.id
_entity.type
_entity.pdbx_description
1 polymer ?
#
loop_
_entity_poly.entity_id
_entity_poly.type
_entity_poly.pdbx_seq_one_letter_code
_entity_poly.pdbx_strand_id
1 'polypeptide(L)'
;MQVFDRIDSLIDADDCRAAIEEARALLLQLEQSSDALTHAIDEFLLDLMTVSFIVECYGRGFELLAGTLARRRLAKIRLLADGQFRQTEMTPKACWLKRRSRRVPHSEGN
;
A
#
# COMPACT_ATOMS: atom_id res chain seq x y z
N MET A 1 3.82 2.74 16.01
CA MET A 1 3.29 1.36 15.84
C MET A 1 1.76 1.32 15.84
N GLN A 2 1.05 1.67 16.94
CA GLN A 2 -0.43 1.54 17.03
C GLN A 2 -1.24 2.17 15.88
N VAL A 3 -0.83 3.33 15.36
CA VAL A 3 -1.51 4.00 14.23
C VAL A 3 -1.53 3.11 13.00
N PHE A 4 -0.41 2.46 12.69
CA PHE A 4 -0.31 1.65 11.48
C PHE A 4 -1.02 0.32 11.61
N ASP A 5 -1.10 -0.26 12.81
CA ASP A 5 -1.85 -1.51 13.04
C ASP A 5 -3.36 -1.27 12.96
N ARG A 6 -3.80 -0.07 13.37
CA ARG A 6 -5.18 0.39 13.15
C ARG A 6 -5.48 0.55 11.65
N ILE A 7 -4.59 1.19 10.89
CA ILE A 7 -4.76 1.30 9.43
C ILE A 7 -4.77 -0.08 8.76
N ASP A 8 -3.94 -1.02 9.22
CA ASP A 8 -3.92 -2.38 8.67
C ASP A 8 -5.27 -3.09 8.88
N SER A 9 -5.89 -2.88 10.04
CA SER A 9 -7.23 -3.41 10.35
C SER A 9 -8.34 -2.76 9.50
N LEU A 10 -8.18 -1.48 9.13
CA LEU A 10 -9.14 -0.77 8.27
C LEU A 10 -9.11 -1.28 6.82
N ILE A 11 -8.01 -1.89 6.37
CA ILE A 11 -7.90 -2.45 5.02
C ILE A 11 -8.86 -3.63 4.82
N ASP A 12 -9.16 -4.37 5.89
CA ASP A 12 -10.04 -5.53 5.86
C ASP A 12 -11.50 -5.18 6.26
N ALA A 13 -11.84 -3.89 6.42
CA ALA A 13 -13.17 -3.44 6.79
C ALA A 13 -14.16 -3.50 5.62
N ASP A 14 -15.41 -3.87 5.91
CA ASP A 14 -16.48 -3.95 4.90
C ASP A 14 -16.90 -2.56 4.36
N ASP A 15 -16.77 -1.51 5.18
CA ASP A 15 -17.05 -0.13 4.78
C ASP A 15 -15.77 0.58 4.31
N CYS A 16 -15.49 0.45 3.02
CA CYS A 16 -14.32 1.06 2.38
C CYS A 16 -14.29 2.59 2.53
N ARG A 17 -15.46 3.26 2.48
CA ARG A 17 -15.52 4.73 2.55
C ARG A 17 -15.18 5.21 3.96
N ALA A 18 -15.79 4.60 4.99
CA ALA A 18 -15.46 4.93 6.37
C ALA A 18 -13.99 4.61 6.69
N ALA A 19 -13.47 3.48 6.20
CA ALA A 19 -12.09 3.08 6.37
C ALA A 19 -11.09 4.07 5.77
N ILE A 20 -11.37 4.61 4.58
CA ILE A 20 -10.50 5.60 3.92
C ILE A 20 -10.46 6.91 4.72
N GLU A 21 -11.60 7.42 5.17
CA GLU A 21 -11.66 8.66 5.96
C GLU A 21 -10.94 8.51 7.30
N GLU A 22 -11.10 7.36 7.98
CA GLU A 22 -10.41 7.09 9.22
C GLU A 22 -8.90 6.92 9.02
N ALA A 23 -8.47 6.20 7.97
CA ALA A 23 -7.07 6.08 7.61
C ALA A 23 -6.44 7.44 7.30
N ARG A 24 -7.17 8.33 6.60
CA ARG A 24 -6.74 9.69 6.33
C ARG A 24 -6.54 10.50 7.61
N ALA A 25 -7.51 10.46 8.54
CA ALA A 25 -7.41 11.14 9.83
C ALA A 25 -6.22 10.65 10.69
N LEU A 26 -5.91 9.36 10.59
CA LEU A 26 -4.77 8.75 11.27
C LEU A 26 -3.43 9.14 10.62
N LEU A 27 -3.36 9.21 9.29
CA LEU A 27 -2.15 9.58 8.55
C LEU A 27 -1.84 11.09 8.59
N LEU A 28 -2.85 11.95 8.70
CA LEU A 28 -2.69 13.40 8.89
C LEU A 28 -1.87 13.74 10.14
N GLN A 29 -1.91 12.88 11.17
CA GLN A 29 -1.11 13.05 12.38
C GLN A 29 0.41 12.86 12.11
N LEU A 30 0.78 12.26 10.97
CA LEU A 30 2.16 11.97 10.58
C LEU A 30 2.74 13.00 9.58
N GLU A 31 1.91 13.84 8.95
CA GLU A 31 2.30 14.81 7.91
C GLU A 31 3.34 15.85 8.38
N GLN A 32 3.54 16.03 9.69
CA GLN A 32 4.49 17.02 10.22
C GLN A 32 5.97 16.60 10.10
N SER A 33 6.28 15.47 9.48
CA SER A 33 7.61 14.85 9.55
C SER A 33 8.51 15.05 8.32
N SER A 34 8.04 14.84 7.08
CA SER A 34 8.85 15.06 5.85
C SER A 34 8.03 15.06 4.56
N ASP A 35 8.47 15.81 3.54
CA ASP A 35 7.84 15.85 2.20
C ASP A 35 7.73 14.46 1.55
N ALA A 36 8.74 13.61 1.75
CA ALA A 36 8.74 12.24 1.24
C ALA A 36 7.66 11.37 1.90
N LEU A 37 7.37 11.61 3.19
CA LEU A 37 6.28 10.92 3.88
C LEU A 37 4.92 11.43 3.42
N THR A 38 4.75 12.75 3.31
CA THR A 38 3.51 13.36 2.78
C THR A 38 3.18 12.81 1.40
N HIS A 39 4.16 12.76 0.49
CA HIS A 39 3.96 12.19 -0.83
C HIS A 39 3.60 10.69 -0.80
N ALA A 40 4.21 9.91 0.10
CA ALA A 40 3.88 8.49 0.25
C ALA A 40 2.47 8.27 0.84
N ILE A 41 1.99 9.19 1.69
CA ILE A 41 0.62 9.22 2.22
C ILE A 41 -0.36 9.52 1.08
N ASP A 42 -0.09 10.54 0.26
CA ASP A 42 -0.93 10.88 -0.90
C ASP A 42 -1.04 9.71 -1.89
N GLU A 43 0.09 9.07 -2.24
CA GLU A 43 0.10 7.87 -3.08
C GLU A 43 -0.77 6.75 -2.50
N PHE A 44 -0.72 6.56 -1.18
CA PHE A 44 -1.49 5.51 -0.52
C PHE A 44 -2.99 5.78 -0.52
N LEU A 45 -3.40 7.02 -0.22
CA LEU A 45 -4.81 7.40 -0.27
C LEU A 45 -5.38 7.29 -1.69
N LEU A 46 -4.60 7.70 -2.70
CA LEU A 46 -5.00 7.56 -4.11
C LEU A 46 -5.13 6.09 -4.52
N ASP A 47 -4.19 5.23 -4.13
CA ASP A 47 -4.26 3.79 -4.39
C ASP A 47 -5.49 3.16 -3.70
N LEU A 48 -5.80 3.54 -2.46
CA LEU A 48 -6.99 3.07 -1.73
C LEU A 48 -8.30 3.51 -2.39
N MET A 49 -8.41 4.78 -2.79
CA MET A 49 -9.60 5.29 -3.48
C MET A 49 -9.81 4.58 -4.82
N THR A 50 -8.73 4.37 -5.58
CA THR A 50 -8.78 3.67 -6.87
C THR A 50 -9.24 2.23 -6.70
N VAL A 51 -8.73 1.55 -5.68
CA VAL A 51 -9.13 0.20 -5.31
C VAL A 51 -10.60 0.13 -4.89
N SER A 52 -11.07 1.05 -4.03
CA SER A 52 -12.48 1.14 -3.63
C SER A 52 -13.37 1.31 -4.85
N PHE A 53 -13.01 2.23 -5.74
CA PHE A 53 -13.72 2.45 -7.00
C PHE A 53 -13.80 1.20 -7.87
N ILE A 54 -12.69 0.46 -8.02
CA ILE A 54 -12.66 -0.78 -8.80
C ILE A 54 -13.56 -1.85 -8.18
N VAL A 55 -13.51 -2.05 -6.86
CA VAL A 55 -14.36 -3.02 -6.16
C VAL A 55 -15.83 -2.64 -6.28
N GLU A 56 -16.16 -1.35 -6.13
CA GLU A 56 -17.53 -0.83 -6.32
C GLU A 56 -18.05 -1.03 -7.75
N CYS A 57 -17.21 -0.79 -8.76
CA CYS A 57 -17.63 -0.83 -10.17
C CYS A 57 -17.63 -2.23 -10.78
N TYR A 58 -16.70 -3.10 -10.38
CA TYR A 58 -16.46 -4.40 -11.01
C TYR A 58 -16.80 -5.59 -10.10
N GLY A 59 -17.21 -5.33 -8.85
CA GLY A 59 -17.65 -6.33 -7.90
C GLY A 59 -16.52 -7.18 -7.31
N ARG A 60 -16.92 -8.31 -6.73
CA ARG A 60 -16.04 -9.16 -5.92
C ARG A 60 -15.02 -9.93 -6.76
N GLY A 61 -13.77 -9.91 -6.33
CA GLY A 61 -12.61 -10.57 -6.97
C GLY A 61 -11.30 -9.78 -6.84
N PHE A 62 -11.38 -8.49 -6.53
CA PHE A 62 -10.22 -7.61 -6.42
C PHE A 62 -9.84 -7.28 -4.97
N GLU A 63 -10.65 -7.64 -3.97
CA GLU A 63 -10.46 -7.29 -2.56
C GLU A 63 -9.11 -7.83 -2.01
N LEU A 64 -8.73 -9.04 -2.42
CA LEU A 64 -7.45 -9.62 -2.01
C LEU A 64 -6.25 -8.84 -2.61
N LEU A 65 -6.35 -8.45 -3.88
CA LEU A 65 -5.30 -7.71 -4.59
C LEU A 65 -5.20 -6.28 -4.07
N ALA A 66 -6.35 -5.66 -3.85
CA ALA A 66 -6.57 -4.39 -3.17
C ALA A 66 -5.89 -4.34 -1.79
N GLY A 67 -6.23 -5.28 -0.90
CA GLY A 67 -5.62 -5.36 0.42
C GLY A 67 -4.12 -5.62 0.36
N THR A 68 -3.66 -6.44 -0.59
CA THR A 68 -2.22 -6.68 -0.81
C THR A 68 -1.48 -5.41 -1.25
N LEU A 69 -2.07 -4.61 -2.14
CA LEU A 69 -1.48 -3.34 -2.57
C LEU A 69 -1.44 -2.34 -1.42
N ALA A 70 -2.56 -2.15 -0.71
CA ALA A 70 -2.68 -1.25 0.43
C ALA A 70 -1.63 -1.60 1.52
N ARG A 71 -1.50 -2.87 1.89
CA ARG A 71 -0.48 -3.33 2.86
C ARG A 71 0.95 -3.05 2.43
N ARG A 72 1.27 -3.24 1.15
CA ARG A 72 2.61 -2.93 0.62
C ARG A 72 2.92 -1.43 0.67
N ARG A 73 1.94 -0.58 0.36
CA ARG A 73 2.08 0.87 0.45
C ARG A 73 2.18 1.34 1.90
N LEU A 74 1.36 0.78 2.79
CA LEU A 74 1.43 1.04 4.22
C LEU A 74 2.80 0.70 4.81
N ALA A 75 3.40 -0.42 4.39
CA ALA A 75 4.76 -0.78 4.79
C ALA A 75 5.82 0.26 4.35
N LYS A 76 5.65 0.88 3.17
CA LYS A 76 6.51 1.99 2.72
C LYS A 76 6.36 3.21 3.64
N ILE A 77 5.14 3.58 4.01
CA ILE A 77 4.86 4.69 4.93
C ILE A 77 5.47 4.40 6.31
N ARG A 78 5.32 3.17 6.84
CA ARG A 78 5.94 2.73 8.10
C ARG A 78 7.46 2.96 8.08
N LEU A 79 8.14 2.51 7.03
CA LEU A 79 9.60 2.65 6.91
C LEU A 79 10.05 4.11 6.79
N LEU A 80 9.28 4.95 6.09
CA LEU A 80 9.56 6.38 5.95
C LEU A 80 9.34 7.12 7.28
N ALA A 81 8.27 6.80 8.00
CA ALA A 81 7.95 7.40 9.30
C ALA A 81 8.96 7.02 10.38
N ASP A 82 9.47 5.79 10.38
CA ASP A 82 10.50 5.33 11.33
C ASP A 82 11.92 5.83 10.96
N GLY A 83 12.07 6.64 9.89
CA GLY A 83 13.36 7.14 9.41
C GLY A 83 14.30 6.06 8.86
N GLN A 84 13.82 4.83 8.68
CA GLN A 84 14.61 3.69 8.21
C GLN A 84 14.71 3.63 6.67
N PHE A 85 13.86 4.36 5.96
CA PHE A 85 13.87 4.38 4.50
C PHE A 85 14.83 5.45 3.97
N ARG A 86 16.08 5.06 3.70
CA ARG A 86 16.93 5.83 2.79
C ARG A 86 16.38 5.66 1.38
N GLN A 87 15.92 6.75 0.78
CA GLN A 87 15.44 6.82 -0.60
C GLN A 87 16.61 6.61 -1.58
N THR A 88 17.27 5.46 -1.55
CA THR A 88 18.15 5.02 -2.64
C THR A 88 17.26 4.55 -3.77
N GLU A 89 16.92 5.47 -4.67
CA GLU A 89 16.57 5.27 -6.08
C GLU A 89 16.14 3.85 -6.46
N MET A 90 15.03 3.34 -5.91
CA MET A 90 14.32 2.25 -6.57
C MET A 90 13.50 2.87 -7.68
N THR A 91 14.15 3.12 -8.82
CA THR A 91 13.43 3.40 -10.06
C THR A 91 12.40 2.27 -10.25
N PRO A 92 11.12 2.58 -10.54
CA PRO A 92 10.06 1.57 -10.63
C PRO A 92 10.43 0.40 -11.55
N LYS A 93 11.18 0.68 -12.62
CA LYS A 93 11.68 -0.31 -13.59
C LYS A 93 12.53 -1.42 -12.95
N ALA A 94 13.36 -1.11 -11.96
CA ALA A 94 14.26 -2.07 -11.32
C ALA A 94 13.51 -3.08 -10.42
N CYS A 95 12.46 -2.65 -9.73
CA CYS A 95 11.68 -3.51 -8.84
C CYS A 95 10.82 -4.52 -9.63
N TRP A 96 10.24 -4.08 -10.76
CA TRP A 96 9.48 -4.97 -11.65
C TRP A 96 10.37 -5.99 -12.36
N LEU A 97 11.57 -5.60 -12.83
CA LEU A 97 12.52 -6.54 -13.43
C LEU A 97 12.98 -7.62 -12.43
N LYS A 98 13.29 -7.23 -11.19
CA LYS A 98 13.83 -8.16 -10.19
C LYS A 98 12.80 -9.18 -9.68
N ARG A 99 11.50 -8.82 -9.64
CA ARG A 99 10.42 -9.77 -9.32
C ARG A 99 10.07 -10.69 -10.47
N ARG A 100 10.18 -10.24 -11.73
CA ARG A 100 9.90 -11.09 -12.91
C ARG A 100 10.91 -12.25 -13.05
N SER A 101 12.14 -12.08 -12.57
CA SER A 101 13.17 -13.14 -12.50
C SER A 101 12.94 -14.22 -11.43
N ARG A 102 11.98 -14.07 -10.52
CA ARG A 102 11.65 -15.10 -9.50
C ARG A 102 10.46 -15.98 -9.88
N ARG A 103 10.04 -16.01 -11.15
CA ARG A 103 9.14 -17.09 -11.61
C ARG A 103 9.95 -18.37 -11.77
N VAL A 104 9.55 -19.36 -10.99
CA VAL A 104 10.05 -20.73 -10.84
C VAL A 104 10.29 -21.39 -12.22
N PRO A 105 11.40 -22.12 -12.43
CA PRO A 105 11.55 -22.94 -13.63
C PRO A 105 10.48 -24.03 -13.61
N HIS A 106 9.67 -24.11 -14.67
CA HIS A 106 8.90 -25.32 -14.95
C HIS A 106 9.92 -26.44 -15.16
N SER A 107 9.94 -27.39 -14.22
CA SER A 107 10.60 -28.66 -14.39
C SER A 107 9.85 -29.44 -15.47
N GLU A 108 10.31 -29.31 -16.72
CA GLU A 108 10.09 -30.35 -17.73
C GLU A 108 10.89 -31.58 -17.27
N GLY A 109 10.17 -32.68 -17.00
CA GLY A 109 10.75 -33.87 -16.39
C GLY A 109 9.87 -35.10 -16.57
N ASN A 110 9.99 -35.65 -17.78
CA ASN A 110 9.62 -36.99 -18.28
C ASN A 110 8.15 -37.27 -18.63
#